data_AF-A0A2S9G999-F1
#
_entry.id   AF-A0A2S9G999-F1
#
_cell.length_a   1.000
_cell.length_b   1.000
_cell.length_c   1.000
_cell.angle_alpha   90.00
_cell.angle_beta   90.00
_cell.angle_gamma   90.00
#
_symmetry.space_group_name_H-M   'P 1'
#
loop_
_entity.id
_entity.type
_entity.pdbx_description
1 polymer ?
#
loop_
_entity_poly.entity_id
_entity_poly.type
_entity_poly.pdbx_seq_one_letter_code
_entity_poly.pdbx_strand_id
1 'polypeptide(L)'
;EAVKAGATGYLVKSASKQELEDAVRATAQGRAVFTPGLAGLVLGEFRRIERDAQAGAAGPTLTERETEILRFVAKGLTAKQIATR
;
A
#
# COMPACT_ATOMS: atom_id res chain seq x y z
N GLU A 1 -5.61 -6.66 -6.78
CA GLU A 1 -5.49 -6.98 -8.21
C GLU A 1 -5.95 -5.82 -9.10
N ALA A 2 -7.17 -5.79 -9.65
CA ALA A 2 -7.54 -4.87 -10.75
C ALA A 2 -7.26 -3.38 -10.52
N VAL A 3 -7.74 -2.79 -9.41
CA VAL A 3 -7.49 -1.37 -9.11
C VAL A 3 -6.00 -1.07 -8.89
N LYS A 4 -5.29 -1.99 -8.21
CA LYS A 4 -3.84 -1.88 -8.00
C LYS A 4 -3.05 -1.98 -9.30
N ALA A 5 -3.59 -2.68 -10.30
CA ALA A 5 -3.02 -2.81 -11.64
C ALA A 5 -3.41 -1.64 -12.57
N GLY A 6 -4.12 -0.62 -12.08
CA GLY A 6 -4.48 0.57 -12.86
C GLY A 6 -5.87 0.56 -13.50
N ALA A 7 -6.77 -0.31 -13.06
CA ALA A 7 -8.16 -0.28 -13.54
C ALA A 7 -8.84 1.05 -13.18
N THR A 8 -9.37 1.75 -14.20
CA THR A 8 -10.11 3.01 -14.06
C THR A 8 -11.56 2.80 -13.60
N GLY A 9 -12.05 1.57 -13.58
CA GLY A 9 -13.39 1.26 -13.09
C GLY A 9 -13.61 -0.22 -12.75
N TYR A 10 -14.73 -0.49 -12.08
CA TYR A 10 -15.14 -1.83 -11.68
C TYR A 10 -16.66 -1.93 -11.54
N LEU A 11 -17.22 -2.97 -12.15
CA LEU A 11 -18.63 -3.33 -12.04
C LEU A 11 -18.78 -4.73 -11.44
N VAL A 12 -19.87 -4.94 -10.72
CA VAL A 12 -20.27 -6.27 -10.27
C VAL A 12 -20.98 -7.00 -11.40
N LYS A 13 -20.95 -8.33 -11.39
CA LYS A 13 -21.61 -9.16 -12.42
C LYS A 13 -23.12 -8.95 -12.51
N SER A 14 -23.74 -8.45 -11.44
CA SER A 14 -25.17 -8.11 -11.38
C SER A 14 -25.51 -6.73 -11.93
N ALA A 15 -24.54 -5.97 -12.42
CA ALA A 15 -24.79 -4.69 -13.09
C ALA A 15 -25.68 -4.92 -14.32
N SER A 16 -26.66 -4.05 -14.49
CA SER A 16 -27.53 -4.02 -15.66
C SER A 16 -26.75 -3.64 -16.92
N LYS A 17 -27.33 -3.93 -18.09
CA LYS A 17 -26.76 -3.52 -19.38
C LYS A 17 -26.57 -2.00 -19.46
N GLN A 18 -27.54 -1.25 -18.95
CA GLN A 18 -27.49 0.21 -18.94
C GLN A 18 -26.32 0.72 -18.10
N GLU A 19 -26.15 0.18 -16.88
CA GLU A 19 -25.01 0.53 -16.02
C GLU A 19 -23.66 0.21 -16.67
N LEU A 20 -23.57 -0.89 -17.42
CA LEU A 20 -22.35 -1.22 -18.16
C LEU A 20 -22.06 -0.20 -19.26
N GLU A 21 -23.06 0.14 -20.09
CA GLU A 21 -22.87 1.12 -21.15
C GLU A 21 -22.50 2.50 -20.60
N ASP A 22 -23.14 2.92 -19.52
CA ASP A 22 -22.89 4.21 -18.89
C ASP A 22 -21.50 4.23 -18.23
N ALA A 23 -21.06 3.10 -17.67
CA ALA A 23 -19.70 2.95 -17.15
C ALA A 23 -18.64 3.06 -18.25
N VAL A 24 -18.87 2.45 -19.41
CA VAL A 24 -17.97 2.56 -20.56
C VAL A 24 -17.87 4.02 -21.03
N ARG A 25 -19.01 4.69 -21.20
CA ARG A 25 -19.04 6.10 -21.62
C ARG A 25 -18.35 7.03 -20.61
N ALA A 26 -18.57 6.81 -19.31
CA ALA A 26 -17.93 7.59 -18.25
C ALA A 26 -16.41 7.36 -18.21
N THR A 27 -15.96 6.11 -18.36
CA THR A 27 -14.54 5.76 -18.36
C THR A 27 -13.82 6.38 -19.57
N ALA A 28 -14.47 6.40 -20.74
CA ALA A 28 -13.93 7.06 -21.93
C ALA A 28 -13.76 8.58 -21.75
N GLN A 29 -14.51 9.20 -20.83
CA GLN A 29 -14.38 10.60 -20.44
C GLN A 29 -13.34 10.83 -19.33
N GLY A 30 -12.59 9.79 -18.93
CA GLY A 30 -11.63 9.85 -17.83
C GLY A 30 -12.27 9.82 -16.44
N ARG A 31 -13.57 9.52 -16.33
CA ARG A 31 -14.24 9.39 -15.03
C ARG A 31 -14.08 7.98 -14.50
N ALA A 32 -13.72 7.87 -13.22
CA ALA A 32 -13.65 6.59 -12.56
C ALA A 32 -15.06 6.08 -12.21
N VAL A 33 -15.29 4.78 -12.41
CA VAL A 33 -16.60 4.16 -12.16
C VAL A 33 -16.43 3.00 -11.18
N PHE A 34 -16.96 3.13 -9.98
CA PHE A 34 -16.87 2.10 -8.96
C PHE A 34 -18.24 1.79 -8.40
N THR A 35 -18.53 0.51 -8.21
CA THR A 35 -19.71 0.09 -7.44
C THR A 35 -19.56 0.48 -5.98
N PRO A 36 -20.68 0.72 -5.25
CA PRO A 36 -20.63 1.19 -3.87
C PRO A 36 -19.75 0.32 -2.95
N GLY A 37 -19.82 -1.01 -3.11
CA GLY A 37 -19.02 -1.95 -2.32
C GLY A 37 -17.51 -1.80 -2.56
N LEU A 38 -17.08 -1.54 -3.79
CA LEU A 38 -15.67 -1.32 -4.08
C LEU A 38 -15.20 0.07 -3.67
N ALA A 39 -16.05 1.10 -3.80
CA ALA A 39 -15.72 2.44 -3.37
C ALA A 39 -15.33 2.48 -1.87
N GLY A 40 -16.05 1.73 -1.03
CA GLY A 40 -15.70 1.57 0.38
C GLY A 40 -14.33 0.93 0.60
N LEU A 41 -13.99 -0.11 -0.16
CA LEU A 41 -12.68 -0.77 -0.09
C LEU A 41 -11.54 0.15 -0.54
N VAL A 42 -11.72 0.89 -1.64
CA VAL A 42 -10.72 1.84 -2.16
C VAL A 42 -10.46 2.96 -1.16
N LEU A 43 -11.52 3.54 -0.58
CA LEU A 43 -11.39 4.56 0.46
C LEU A 43 -10.75 4.02 1.75
N GLY A 44 -11.01 2.76 2.10
CA GLY A 44 -10.37 2.09 3.23
C GLY A 44 -8.86 1.89 3.01
N GLU A 45 -8.47 1.45 1.81
CA GLU A 45 -7.07 1.26 1.43
C GLU A 45 -6.32 2.60 1.38
N PHE A 46 -6.92 3.66 0.84
CA PHE A 46 -6.34 5.01 0.86
C PHE A 46 -6.05 5.49 2.28
N ARG A 47 -7.01 5.32 3.21
CA ARG A 47 -6.79 5.65 4.62
C ARG A 47 -5.69 4.82 5.26
N ARG A 48 -5.51 3.56 4.85
CA ARG A 48 -4.41 2.72 5.35
C ARG A 48 -3.07 3.24 4.82
N ILE A 49 -2.97 3.51 3.53
CA ILE A 49 -1.77 4.06 2.90
C ILE A 49 -1.41 5.42 3.54
N GLU A 50 -2.39 6.28 3.79
CA GLU A 50 -2.17 7.54 4.51
C GLU A 50 -1.65 7.31 5.92
N ARG A 51 -2.23 6.37 6.68
CA ARG A 51 -1.71 6.01 8.01
C ARG A 51 -0.30 5.45 7.94
N ASP A 52 0.00 4.58 6.97
CA ASP A 52 1.33 4.00 6.79
C ASP A 52 2.35 5.07 6.35
N ALA A 53 1.94 6.04 5.53
CA ALA A 53 2.76 7.18 5.14
C ALA A 53 2.99 8.16 6.31
N GLN A 54 1.98 8.38 7.16
CA GLN A 54 2.05 9.19 8.38
C GLN A 54 2.85 8.52 9.49
N ALA A 55 2.82 7.18 9.56
CA ALA A 55 3.74 6.41 10.37
C ALA A 55 5.20 6.61 9.94
N GLY A 56 5.41 7.20 8.76
CA GLY A 56 6.70 7.60 8.24
C GLY A 56 7.60 6.40 7.99
N ALA A 57 8.72 6.66 7.37
CA ALA A 57 9.84 5.72 7.33
C ALA A 57 10.47 5.49 8.72
N ALA A 58 9.68 5.42 9.80
CA ALA A 58 10.12 4.91 11.08
C ALA A 58 10.20 3.38 10.94
N GLY A 59 11.28 2.93 10.30
CA GLY A 59 11.81 1.60 10.63
C GLY A 59 11.92 1.47 12.15
N PRO A 60 11.98 0.23 12.68
CA PRO A 60 12.04 0.00 14.12
C PRO A 60 13.07 0.94 14.76
N THR A 61 12.63 1.73 15.75
CA THR A 61 13.52 2.63 16.50
C THR A 61 14.49 1.76 17.28
N LEU A 62 15.71 1.66 16.78
CA LEU A 62 16.78 0.92 17.43
C LEU A 62 17.24 1.68 18.66
N THR A 63 17.47 0.95 19.74
CA THR A 63 18.24 1.45 20.88
C THR A 63 19.66 1.81 20.45
N GLU A 64 20.36 2.61 21.25
CA GLU A 64 21.77 2.95 20.99
C GLU A 64 22.62 1.69 20.80
N ARG A 65 22.37 0.66 21.62
CA ARG A 65 23.10 -0.62 21.56
C ARG A 65 22.76 -1.42 20.30
N GLU A 66 21.49 -1.49 19.89
CA GLU A 66 21.12 -2.18 18.66
C GLU A 66 21.71 -1.50 17.42
N THR A 67 21.73 -0.17 17.39
CA THR A 67 22.35 0.60 16.31
C THR A 67 23.86 0.35 16.23
N GLU A 68 24.51 0.26 17.38
CA GLU A 68 25.93 -0.07 17.47
C GLU A 68 26.24 -1.49 16.99
N ILE A 69 25.45 -2.48 17.43
CA ILE A 69 25.58 -3.87 16.98
C ILE A 69 25.38 -3.96 15.47
N LEU A 70 24.36 -3.30 14.92
CA LEU A 70 24.12 -3.25 13.47
C LEU A 70 25.29 -2.65 12.70
N ARG A 71 25.93 -1.60 13.23
CA ARG A 71 27.17 -1.05 12.64
C ARG A 71 28.31 -2.06 12.62
N PHE A 72 28.46 -2.90 13.65
CA PHE A 72 29.50 -3.93 13.66
C PHE A 72 29.18 -5.10 12.72
N VAL A 73 27.91 -5.51 12.62
CA VAL A 73 27.45 -6.50 11.65
C VAL A 73 27.70 -6.02 10.23
N ALA A 74 27.39 -4.75 9.92
CA ALA A 74 27.68 -4.15 8.62
C ALA A 74 29.18 -4.09 8.29
N LYS A 75 30.05 -4.10 9.31
CA LYS A 75 31.51 -4.20 9.17
C LYS A 75 32.02 -5.64 9.10
N GLY A 76 31.13 -6.64 9.12
CA GLY A 76 31.47 -8.06 9.01
C GLY A 76 31.97 -8.71 10.30
N LEU A 77 31.75 -8.10 11.47
CA LEU A 77 32.19 -8.68 12.75
C LEU A 77 31.29 -9.85 13.17
N THR A 78 31.91 -10.87 13.75
CA THR A 78 31.19 -11.99 14.39
C THR A 78 30.64 -11.60 15.76
N ALA A 79 29.62 -12.32 16.24
CA ALA A 79 29.03 -12.08 17.56
C ALA A 79 30.06 -12.10 18.70
N LYS A 80 31.08 -12.97 18.64
CA LYS A 80 32.15 -13.04 19.64
C LYS A 80 33.04 -11.79 19.64
N GLN A 81 33.31 -11.23 18.47
CA GLN A 81 34.10 -9.99 18.33
C GLN A 81 33.29 -8.75 18.77
N ILE A 82 31.98 -8.75 18.53
CA ILE A 82 31.06 -7.71 18.99
C ILE A 82 30.95 -7.72 20.52
N ALA A 83 30.92 -8.90 21.15
CA ALA A 83 30.83 -9.02 22.61
C ALA A 83 32.06 -8.48 23.36
N THR A 84 33.22 -8.39 22.69
CA THR A 84 34.47 -7.85 23.24
C THR A 84 34.66 -6.34 23.00
N ARG A 85 33.66 -5.66 22.43
CA ARG A 85 33.64 -4.22 22.12
C ARG A 85 32.55 -3.54 22.95
#